data_AF-A0A917PYD8-F1
#
_entry.id   AF-A0A917PYD8-F1
#
_cell.length_a   1.000
_cell.length_b   1.000
_cell.length_c   1.000
_cell.angle_alpha   90.00
_cell.angle_beta   90.00
_cell.angle_gamma   90.00
#
_symmetry.space_group_name_H-M   'P 1'
#
loop_
_entity.id
_entity.type
_entity.pdbx_description
1 polymer ?
#
loop_
_entity_poly.entity_id
_entity_poly.type
_entity_poly.pdbx_seq_one_letter_code
_entity_poly.pdbx_strand_id
1 'polypeptide(L)'
;MKLLQNKGKQLLTITLCVIPIFLSGCWDRSEVNDLALIVGMGLDRTDEGDIELSAQIVNPKAMGGQGSSENSQSGGQPVTVKTGTGKTIFDARSKLQEKVSRRLFEGHNRIVVIGKALAERGIRQHIDFFARFPNPRLRANVFFADGKASEILKIMPNFEQDSAEVARELAELRIGMKVTTKDLLQQLASESGATALPRILVDKSDSGEELRVNGTAVFKHNQLIGQIDDALTRGLLWVTDEIETASVTLQPKDAKDYISFKLLRSSTELIPTIKNGKWKMTITITSEDDVVENETKLDMMDPKIIDKLQKQLNKRIRKRIKMVLDDVQEGMEADVFGFADAFHRKYPKQWKKAEDKWDETFPEIEVAIKSDVKIRRPGRSGGPQGVPQDKEATE
;
A
#
# COMPACT_ATOMS: atom_id res chain seq x y z
N MET A 1 -61.43 22.58 44.30
CA MET A 1 -59.96 22.87 44.16
C MET A 1 -59.05 21.79 44.75
N LYS A 2 -59.22 21.30 45.99
CA LYS A 2 -58.31 20.29 46.60
C LYS A 2 -58.20 18.94 45.86
N LEU A 3 -59.28 18.45 45.25
CA LEU A 3 -59.29 17.19 44.48
C LEU A 3 -58.47 17.26 43.17
N LEU A 4 -58.43 18.41 42.51
CA LEU A 4 -57.63 18.62 41.29
C LEU A 4 -56.12 18.71 41.62
N GLN A 5 -55.77 19.30 42.78
CA GLN A 5 -54.38 19.33 43.28
C GLN A 5 -53.84 17.93 43.60
N ASN A 6 -54.64 17.04 44.19
CA ASN A 6 -54.19 15.67 44.50
C ASN A 6 -54.02 14.80 43.24
N LYS A 7 -54.90 14.94 42.24
CA LYS A 7 -54.74 14.24 40.95
C LYS A 7 -53.49 14.71 40.19
N GLY A 8 -53.20 16.01 40.21
CA GLY A 8 -51.96 16.56 39.64
C GLY A 8 -50.70 16.04 40.32
N LYS A 9 -50.70 15.93 41.66
CA LYS A 9 -49.59 15.33 42.41
C LYS A 9 -49.41 13.85 42.11
N GLN A 10 -50.49 13.08 42.04
CA GLN A 10 -50.44 11.66 41.68
C GLN A 10 -49.92 11.44 40.24
N LEU A 11 -50.36 12.27 39.28
CA LEU A 11 -49.87 12.21 37.90
C LEU A 11 -48.38 12.58 37.83
N LEU A 12 -47.94 13.60 38.57
CA LEU A 12 -46.54 14.00 38.66
C LEU A 12 -45.67 12.89 39.27
N THR A 13 -46.15 12.21 40.33
CA THR A 13 -45.43 11.08 40.95
C THR A 13 -45.32 9.89 39.99
N ILE A 14 -46.39 9.56 39.25
CA ILE A 14 -46.36 8.50 38.23
C ILE A 14 -45.36 8.85 37.12
N THR A 15 -45.40 10.08 36.59
CA THR A 15 -44.46 10.54 35.56
C THR A 15 -43.01 10.50 36.07
N LEU A 16 -42.76 10.92 37.31
CA LEU A 16 -41.42 10.89 37.93
C LEU A 16 -40.90 9.47 38.15
N CYS A 17 -41.78 8.50 38.43
CA CYS A 17 -41.43 7.08 38.56
C CYS A 17 -41.25 6.36 37.21
N VAL A 18 -41.82 6.88 36.12
CA VAL A 18 -41.72 6.29 34.77
C VAL A 18 -40.47 6.77 34.01
N ILE A 19 -39.98 7.99 34.29
CA ILE A 19 -38.77 8.57 33.67
C ILE A 19 -37.50 7.68 33.82
N PRO A 20 -37.20 7.03 34.97
CA PRO A 20 -36.03 6.16 35.13
C PRO A 20 -36.03 4.93 34.21
N ILE A 21 -37.21 4.47 33.78
CA ILE A 21 -37.34 3.31 32.89
C ILE A 21 -36.81 3.64 31.49
N PHE A 22 -36.90 4.91 31.08
CA PHE A 22 -36.35 5.42 29.82
C PHE A 22 -34.89 5.90 29.93
N LEU A 23 -34.27 5.83 31.11
CA LEU A 23 -32.87 6.21 31.36
C LEU A 23 -31.91 5.01 31.40
N SER A 24 -32.34 3.81 30.99
CA SER A 24 -31.48 2.61 30.87
C SER A 24 -30.57 2.66 29.63
N GLY A 25 -29.82 3.76 29.46
CA GLY A 25 -29.00 4.05 28.28
C GLY A 25 -27.58 3.49 28.28
N CYS A 26 -27.21 2.59 29.20
CA CYS A 26 -25.83 2.10 29.36
C CYS A 26 -25.64 0.60 29.07
N TRP A 27 -26.60 -0.07 28.42
CA TRP A 27 -26.51 -1.52 28.15
C TRP A 27 -25.41 -1.87 27.12
N ASP A 28 -25.03 -0.94 26.25
CA ASP A 28 -24.06 -1.17 25.16
C ASP A 28 -22.66 -0.58 25.43
N ARG A 29 -22.28 -0.43 26.71
CA ARG A 29 -20.94 0.08 27.07
C ARG A 29 -19.90 -1.02 26.86
N SER A 30 -19.01 -0.83 25.89
CA SER A 30 -17.75 -1.58 25.77
C SER A 30 -16.61 -0.70 26.27
N GLU A 31 -15.97 -1.07 27.38
CA GLU A 31 -14.82 -0.32 27.90
C GLU A 31 -13.53 -0.71 27.18
N VAL A 32 -12.61 0.24 27.03
CA VAL A 32 -11.30 0.01 26.38
C VAL A 32 -10.52 -1.11 27.07
N ASN A 33 -10.68 -1.25 28.39
CA ASN A 33 -10.01 -2.28 29.19
C ASN A 33 -10.50 -3.71 28.89
N ASP A 34 -11.71 -3.85 28.35
CA ASP A 34 -12.32 -5.13 28.00
C ASP A 34 -12.01 -5.55 26.55
N LEU A 35 -11.32 -4.68 25.79
CA LEU A 35 -10.98 -4.91 24.39
C LEU A 35 -9.55 -5.45 24.23
N ALA A 36 -9.43 -6.45 23.36
CA ALA A 36 -8.17 -6.87 22.76
C ALA A 36 -8.01 -6.11 21.44
N LEU A 37 -7.23 -5.03 21.47
CA LEU A 37 -6.99 -4.17 20.31
C LEU A 37 -6.08 -4.90 19.32
N ILE A 38 -6.62 -5.21 18.14
CA ILE A 38 -5.87 -5.81 17.05
C ILE A 38 -5.30 -4.68 16.18
N VAL A 39 -3.97 -4.68 15.99
CA VAL A 39 -3.26 -3.68 15.19
C VAL A 39 -2.76 -4.23 13.85
N GLY A 40 -2.61 -5.55 13.74
CA GLY A 40 -2.29 -6.24 12.49
C GLY A 40 -3.02 -7.57 12.36
N MET A 41 -3.49 -7.87 11.15
CA MET A 41 -4.11 -9.15 10.81
C MET A 41 -3.30 -9.87 9.73
N GLY A 42 -3.11 -11.17 9.90
CA GLY A 42 -2.45 -12.05 8.95
C GLY A 42 -3.42 -13.12 8.49
N LEU A 43 -3.50 -13.33 7.17
CA LEU A 43 -4.38 -14.30 6.55
C LEU A 43 -3.53 -15.35 5.83
N ASP A 44 -3.58 -16.57 6.34
CA ASP A 44 -2.89 -17.73 5.81
C ASP A 44 -3.88 -18.84 5.48
N ARG A 45 -3.42 -19.83 4.71
CA ARG A 45 -4.15 -21.07 4.45
C ARG A 45 -3.37 -22.25 5.01
N THR A 46 -4.03 -23.13 5.76
CA THR A 46 -3.42 -24.34 6.29
C THR A 46 -3.36 -25.44 5.23
N ASP A 47 -2.59 -26.49 5.50
CA ASP A 47 -2.44 -27.64 4.59
C ASP A 47 -3.77 -28.39 4.40
N GLU A 48 -4.65 -28.38 5.41
CA GLU A 48 -6.02 -28.92 5.35
C GLU A 48 -6.99 -28.02 4.56
N GLY A 49 -6.52 -26.86 4.11
CA GLY A 49 -7.28 -25.90 3.33
C GLY A 49 -8.14 -24.92 4.12
N ASP A 50 -7.97 -24.88 5.45
CA ASP A 50 -8.66 -23.94 6.33
C ASP A 50 -7.95 -22.58 6.36
N ILE A 51 -8.68 -21.55 6.79
CA ILE A 51 -8.15 -20.20 6.97
C ILE A 51 -7.53 -20.08 8.35
N GLU A 52 -6.26 -19.72 8.41
CA GLU A 52 -5.59 -19.32 9.65
C GLU A 52 -5.59 -17.78 9.73
N LEU A 53 -6.29 -17.25 10.73
CA LEU A 53 -6.26 -15.85 11.09
C LEU A 53 -5.24 -15.64 12.20
N SER A 54 -4.20 -14.85 11.91
CA SER A 54 -3.26 -14.33 12.90
C SER A 54 -3.65 -12.91 13.29
N ALA A 55 -3.67 -12.61 14.59
CA ALA A 55 -3.93 -11.28 15.10
C ALA A 55 -2.78 -10.82 16.02
N GLN A 56 -2.18 -9.68 15.69
CA GLN A 56 -1.24 -8.97 16.57
C GLN A 56 -2.05 -8.09 17.53
N ILE A 57 -2.04 -8.45 18.80
CA ILE A 57 -2.86 -7.86 19.86
C ILE A 57 -1.97 -7.05 20.79
N VAL A 58 -2.36 -5.80 21.04
CA VAL A 58 -1.65 -4.89 21.94
C VAL A 58 -1.79 -5.33 23.40
N ASN A 59 -0.70 -5.20 24.15
CA ASN A 59 -0.65 -5.35 25.60
C ASN A 59 -0.44 -3.98 26.28
N PRO A 60 -1.50 -3.27 26.68
CA PRO A 60 -1.39 -1.92 27.24
C PRO A 60 -0.53 -1.84 28.51
N LYS A 61 -0.46 -2.93 29.30
CA LYS A 61 0.33 -2.97 30.55
C LYS A 61 1.84 -2.90 30.28
N ALA A 62 2.28 -3.39 29.14
CA ALA A 62 3.68 -3.37 28.72
C ALA A 62 4.10 -2.02 28.13
N MET A 63 3.15 -1.24 27.59
CA MET A 63 3.42 0.03 26.92
C MET A 63 3.53 1.23 27.87
N GLY A 64 3.06 1.12 29.12
CA GLY A 64 3.04 2.22 30.10
C GLY A 64 4.36 2.49 30.82
N GLY A 65 5.49 1.96 30.35
CA GLY A 65 6.77 1.94 31.06
C GLY A 65 7.84 2.87 30.48
N GLN A 66 7.51 4.11 30.11
CA GLN A 66 8.53 5.13 29.80
C GLN A 66 8.90 5.89 31.08
N GLY A 67 9.44 5.16 32.05
CA GLY A 67 10.05 5.69 33.25
C GLY A 67 11.47 5.17 33.33
N SER A 68 12.44 6.06 33.15
CA SER A 68 13.88 5.82 33.25
C SER A 68 14.26 4.94 34.45
N SER A 69 14.58 3.67 34.20
CA SER A 69 15.42 2.85 35.08
C SER A 69 15.97 1.66 34.29
N GLU A 70 17.27 1.71 34.05
CA GLU A 70 18.12 0.76 33.32
C GLU A 70 18.15 -0.68 33.89
N ASN A 71 17.20 -1.07 34.76
CA ASN A 71 17.26 -2.37 35.45
C ASN A 71 15.91 -3.06 35.70
N SER A 72 14.88 -2.77 34.91
CA SER A 72 13.60 -3.50 34.99
C SER A 72 13.44 -4.52 33.87
N GLN A 73 14.10 -5.67 34.00
CA GLN A 73 13.97 -6.84 33.12
C GLN A 73 12.65 -7.61 33.32
N SER A 74 11.52 -6.88 33.44
CA SER A 74 10.18 -7.44 33.59
C SER A 74 9.08 -6.53 32.99
N GLY A 75 9.37 -5.86 31.88
CA GLY A 75 8.34 -5.32 31.00
C GLY A 75 7.86 -6.43 30.07
N GLY A 76 6.59 -6.82 30.13
CA GLY A 76 6.04 -7.82 29.20
C GLY A 76 6.17 -7.39 27.74
N GLN A 77 5.96 -8.30 26.79
CA GLN A 77 5.97 -7.95 25.37
C GLN A 77 4.86 -6.93 25.05
N PRO A 78 5.15 -5.85 24.28
CA PRO A 78 4.18 -4.80 23.95
C PRO A 78 3.03 -5.31 23.09
N VAL A 79 3.27 -6.38 22.32
CA VAL A 79 2.27 -7.09 21.53
C VAL A 79 2.40 -8.61 21.69
N THR A 80 1.33 -9.32 21.36
CA THR A 80 1.34 -10.79 21.22
C THR A 80 0.62 -11.19 19.93
N VAL A 81 1.12 -12.21 19.25
CA VAL A 81 0.43 -12.79 18.08
C VAL A 81 -0.33 -14.04 18.52
N LYS A 82 -1.63 -14.06 18.24
CA LYS A 82 -2.51 -15.20 18.51
C LYS A 82 -3.19 -15.66 17.23
N THR A 83 -3.44 -16.96 17.10
CA THR A 83 -4.03 -17.54 15.89
C THR A 83 -5.31 -18.33 16.16
N GLY A 84 -6.22 -18.30 15.21
CA GLY A 84 -7.40 -19.16 15.15
C GLY A 84 -7.56 -19.72 13.73
N THR A 85 -8.08 -20.94 13.63
CA THR A 85 -8.18 -21.67 12.35
C THR A 85 -9.61 -22.08 12.08
N GLY A 86 -10.16 -21.72 10.93
CA GLY A 86 -11.55 -22.01 10.60
C GLY A 86 -11.86 -22.00 9.12
N LYS A 87 -13.09 -22.37 8.75
CA LYS A 87 -13.53 -22.45 7.34
C LYS A 87 -13.63 -21.07 6.68
N THR A 88 -13.83 -20.02 7.47
CA THR A 88 -13.88 -18.62 7.04
C THR A 88 -13.10 -17.75 8.00
N ILE A 89 -12.82 -16.49 7.62
CA ILE A 89 -12.16 -15.53 8.53
C ILE A 89 -12.97 -15.34 9.82
N PHE A 90 -14.31 -15.32 9.74
CA PHE A 90 -15.15 -15.14 10.93
C PHE A 90 -15.20 -16.40 11.83
N ASP A 91 -15.17 -17.61 11.26
CA ASP A 91 -14.99 -18.85 12.03
C ASP A 91 -13.62 -18.87 12.73
N ALA A 92 -12.56 -18.57 11.98
CA ALA A 92 -11.20 -18.45 12.52
C ALA A 92 -11.12 -17.40 13.65
N ARG A 93 -11.76 -16.23 13.47
CA ARG A 93 -11.91 -15.18 14.49
C ARG A 93 -12.67 -15.67 15.73
N SER A 94 -13.72 -16.47 15.55
CA SER A 94 -14.52 -17.00 16.66
C SER A 94 -13.71 -17.97 17.51
N LYS A 95 -12.97 -18.88 16.88
CA LYS A 95 -12.03 -19.79 17.57
C LYS A 95 -10.83 -19.07 18.17
N LEU A 96 -10.41 -17.95 17.60
CA LEU A 96 -9.41 -17.08 18.21
C LEU A 96 -9.95 -16.42 19.49
N GLN A 97 -11.22 -15.97 19.48
CA GLN A 97 -11.86 -15.36 20.65
C GLN A 97 -11.89 -16.28 21.87
N GLU A 98 -12.04 -17.60 21.67
CA GLU A 98 -11.99 -18.60 22.76
C GLU A 98 -10.64 -18.64 23.50
N LYS A 99 -9.57 -18.16 22.86
CA LYS A 99 -8.20 -18.14 23.40
C LYS A 99 -7.82 -16.79 24.02
N VAL A 100 -8.72 -15.81 23.99
CA VAL A 100 -8.46 -14.42 24.43
C VAL A 100 -9.55 -13.99 25.41
N SER A 101 -9.15 -13.62 26.63
CA SER A 101 -10.09 -13.24 27.69
C SER A 101 -10.81 -11.89 27.46
N ARG A 102 -10.28 -11.06 26.57
CA ARG A 102 -10.86 -9.78 26.16
C ARG A 102 -11.58 -9.91 24.82
N ARG A 103 -12.57 -9.05 24.57
CA ARG A 103 -13.30 -9.02 23.30
C ARG A 103 -12.36 -8.54 22.18
N LEU A 104 -12.19 -9.34 21.14
CA LEU A 104 -11.39 -8.96 19.95
C LEU A 104 -12.00 -7.72 19.29
N PHE A 105 -11.15 -6.74 18.99
CA PHE A 105 -11.56 -5.48 18.39
C PHE A 105 -10.59 -5.04 17.28
N GLU A 106 -11.05 -5.12 16.04
CA GLU A 106 -10.32 -4.83 14.81
C GLU A 106 -10.34 -3.35 14.41
N GLY A 107 -10.99 -2.48 15.21
CA GLY A 107 -11.12 -1.06 14.91
C GLY A 107 -9.80 -0.29 14.88
N HIS A 108 -8.71 -0.88 15.38
CA HIS A 108 -7.36 -0.34 15.31
C HIS A 108 -6.46 -1.07 14.30
N ASN A 109 -7.03 -1.96 13.47
CA ASN A 109 -6.23 -2.71 12.52
C ASN A 109 -5.60 -1.74 11.50
N ARG A 110 -4.27 -1.73 11.44
CA ARG A 110 -3.46 -0.86 10.59
C ARG A 110 -3.03 -1.58 9.32
N ILE A 111 -2.82 -2.89 9.39
CA ILE A 111 -2.36 -3.69 8.25
C ILE A 111 -3.13 -5.01 8.12
N VAL A 112 -3.17 -5.53 6.90
CA VAL A 112 -3.57 -6.89 6.57
C VAL A 112 -2.45 -7.52 5.75
N VAL A 113 -1.90 -8.64 6.19
CA VAL A 113 -0.87 -9.38 5.46
C VAL A 113 -1.50 -10.66 4.90
N ILE A 114 -1.32 -10.91 3.61
CA ILE A 114 -1.82 -12.10 2.92
C ILE A 114 -0.63 -13.00 2.62
N GLY A 115 -0.64 -14.20 3.19
CA GLY A 115 0.39 -15.20 2.93
C GLY A 115 0.22 -15.87 1.56
N LYS A 116 1.33 -16.37 1.02
CA LYS A 116 1.39 -16.92 -0.34
C LYS A 116 0.39 -18.05 -0.60
N ALA A 117 0.27 -19.00 0.32
CA ALA A 117 -0.64 -20.15 0.16
C ALA A 117 -2.11 -19.75 0.04
N LEU A 118 -2.53 -18.64 0.69
CA LEU A 118 -3.87 -18.08 0.54
C LEU A 118 -3.99 -17.33 -0.79
N ALA A 119 -2.99 -16.51 -1.12
CA ALA A 119 -2.93 -15.69 -2.32
C ALA A 119 -3.04 -16.51 -3.62
N GLU A 120 -2.38 -17.66 -3.70
CA GLU A 120 -2.42 -18.58 -4.85
C GLU A 120 -3.80 -19.22 -5.08
N ARG A 121 -4.64 -19.30 -4.04
CA ARG A 121 -5.99 -19.90 -4.14
C ARG A 121 -7.07 -18.87 -4.42
N GLY A 122 -6.80 -17.60 -4.17
CA GLY A 122 -7.70 -16.50 -4.46
C GLY A 122 -8.08 -15.70 -3.23
N ILE A 123 -8.05 -14.37 -3.34
CA ILE A 123 -8.22 -13.46 -2.19
C ILE A 123 -9.62 -12.83 -2.08
N ARG A 124 -10.45 -12.90 -3.12
CA ARG A 124 -11.70 -12.10 -3.23
C ARG A 124 -12.64 -12.27 -2.03
N GLN A 125 -12.98 -13.51 -1.69
CA GLN A 125 -13.89 -13.81 -0.58
C GLN A 125 -13.30 -13.42 0.79
N HIS A 126 -11.98 -13.33 0.90
CA HIS A 126 -11.28 -12.99 2.13
C HIS A 126 -11.27 -11.48 2.36
N ILE A 127 -11.12 -10.69 1.29
CA ILE A 127 -11.14 -9.24 1.40
C ILE A 127 -12.56 -8.69 1.61
N ASP A 128 -13.57 -9.35 1.04
CA ASP A 128 -14.98 -9.01 1.24
C ASP A 128 -15.42 -9.03 2.73
N PHE A 129 -14.77 -9.85 3.57
CA PHE A 129 -14.97 -9.84 5.02
C PHE A 129 -14.81 -8.45 5.65
N PHE A 130 -13.80 -7.69 5.24
CA PHE A 130 -13.49 -6.37 5.81
C PHE A 130 -14.52 -5.31 5.43
N ALA A 131 -15.26 -5.50 4.33
CA ALA A 131 -16.35 -4.62 3.92
C ALA A 131 -17.68 -4.98 4.61
N ARG A 132 -17.88 -6.25 4.99
CA ARG A 132 -19.13 -6.72 5.61
C ARG A 132 -19.14 -6.64 7.12
N PHE A 133 -18.01 -6.95 7.77
CA PHE A 133 -17.92 -6.92 9.22
C PHE A 133 -17.73 -5.46 9.68
N PRO A 134 -18.51 -4.95 10.66
CA PRO A 134 -18.53 -3.52 10.97
C PRO A 134 -17.27 -2.98 11.68
N ASN A 135 -16.45 -3.85 12.28
CA ASN A 135 -15.32 -3.42 13.09
C ASN A 135 -14.07 -2.99 12.29
N PRO A 136 -13.60 -3.75 11.28
CA PRO A 136 -12.35 -3.45 10.59
C PRO A 136 -12.48 -2.15 9.79
N ARG A 137 -11.40 -1.37 9.76
CA ARG A 137 -11.34 -0.16 8.93
C ARG A 137 -10.83 -0.50 7.54
N LEU A 138 -11.49 0.04 6.51
CA LEU A 138 -11.04 -0.12 5.11
C LEU A 138 -9.76 0.66 4.76
N ARG A 139 -9.19 1.40 5.72
CA ARG A 139 -7.93 2.15 5.56
C ARG A 139 -6.68 1.33 5.95
N ALA A 140 -6.85 0.09 6.39
CA ALA A 140 -5.69 -0.76 6.69
C ALA A 140 -4.87 -1.01 5.40
N ASN A 141 -3.55 -0.88 5.48
CA ASN A 141 -2.66 -1.19 4.37
C ASN A 141 -2.60 -2.71 4.15
N VAL A 142 -2.65 -3.16 2.90
CA VAL A 142 -2.63 -4.59 2.56
C VAL A 142 -1.30 -4.94 1.92
N PHE A 143 -0.68 -6.02 2.41
CA PHE A 143 0.59 -6.51 1.91
C PHE A 143 0.49 -7.98 1.53
N PHE A 144 1.32 -8.38 0.57
CA PHE A 144 1.60 -9.77 0.26
C PHE A 144 2.90 -10.21 0.94
N ALA A 145 2.92 -11.40 1.53
CA ALA A 145 4.11 -12.05 2.04
C ALA A 145 4.40 -13.36 1.28
N ASP A 146 5.66 -13.57 0.90
CA ASP A 146 6.12 -14.80 0.22
C ASP A 146 5.97 -16.05 1.09
N GLY A 147 6.04 -15.88 2.42
CA GLY A 147 5.85 -16.93 3.42
C GLY A 147 4.49 -16.81 4.11
N LYS A 148 4.47 -17.13 5.42
CA LYS A 148 3.26 -16.99 6.23
C LYS A 148 3.09 -15.54 6.66
N ALA A 149 1.87 -15.02 6.58
CA ALA A 149 1.54 -13.70 7.11
C ALA A 149 1.83 -13.61 8.62
N SER A 150 1.66 -14.72 9.35
CA SER A 150 2.00 -14.79 10.78
C SER A 150 3.47 -14.53 11.11
N GLU A 151 4.40 -14.77 10.19
CA GLU A 151 5.84 -14.54 10.40
C GLU A 151 6.15 -13.03 10.44
N ILE A 152 5.54 -12.26 9.52
CA ILE A 152 5.61 -10.79 9.50
C ILE A 152 5.10 -10.18 10.81
N LEU A 153 3.99 -10.70 11.35
CA LEU A 153 3.39 -10.19 12.58
C LEU A 153 4.19 -10.53 13.84
N LYS A 154 5.07 -11.54 13.81
CA LYS A 154 5.86 -11.97 14.96
C LYS A 154 7.18 -11.21 15.09
N ILE A 155 7.57 -10.44 14.08
CA ILE A 155 8.79 -9.64 14.12
C ILE A 155 8.70 -8.61 15.23
N MET A 156 9.76 -8.57 16.03
CA MET A 156 9.98 -7.63 17.11
C MET A 156 10.87 -6.50 16.58
N PRO A 157 10.31 -5.33 16.25
CA PRO A 157 11.10 -4.25 15.67
C PRO A 157 11.98 -3.55 16.72
N ASN A 158 13.03 -2.87 16.24
CA ASN A 158 13.99 -2.16 17.09
C ASN A 158 13.47 -0.79 17.56
N PHE A 159 12.69 -0.08 16.73
CA PHE A 159 12.28 1.31 17.00
C PHE A 159 10.80 1.44 17.38
N GLU A 160 9.93 0.72 16.68
CA GLU A 160 8.49 0.76 16.93
C GLU A 160 8.06 -0.26 17.98
N GLN A 161 6.81 -0.15 18.44
CA GLN A 161 6.27 -1.09 19.44
C GLN A 161 5.82 -2.42 18.83
N ASP A 162 5.53 -2.44 17.52
CA ASP A 162 4.96 -3.59 16.83
C ASP A 162 5.25 -3.56 15.33
N SER A 163 5.32 -4.74 14.71
CA SER A 163 5.63 -4.84 13.28
C SER A 163 4.53 -4.29 12.36
N ALA A 164 3.28 -4.21 12.84
CA ALA A 164 2.20 -3.58 12.08
C ALA A 164 2.41 -2.06 11.92
N GLU A 165 2.96 -1.40 12.94
CA GLU A 165 3.32 0.01 12.87
C GLU A 165 4.51 0.25 11.93
N VAL A 166 5.54 -0.59 11.98
CA VAL A 166 6.66 -0.52 11.02
C VAL A 166 6.14 -0.65 9.58
N ALA A 167 5.34 -1.66 9.30
CA ALA A 167 4.77 -1.87 7.97
C ALA A 167 3.89 -0.69 7.53
N ARG A 168 3.09 -0.12 8.45
CA ARG A 168 2.28 1.08 8.19
C ARG A 168 3.16 2.26 7.80
N GLU A 169 4.19 2.57 8.60
CA GLU A 169 5.10 3.69 8.34
C GLU A 169 5.86 3.51 7.02
N LEU A 170 6.36 2.31 6.71
CA LEU A 170 6.99 2.01 5.43
C LEU A 170 6.07 2.28 4.23
N ALA A 171 4.78 1.97 4.35
CA ALA A 171 3.80 2.30 3.31
C ALA A 171 3.49 3.80 3.23
N GLU A 172 3.49 4.52 4.36
CA GLU A 172 3.28 5.99 4.38
C GLU A 172 4.47 6.77 3.78
N LEU A 173 5.68 6.20 3.76
CA LEU A 173 6.82 6.78 3.04
C LEU A 173 6.61 6.84 1.52
N ARG A 174 5.70 6.03 0.96
CA ARG A 174 5.36 5.99 -0.48
C ARG A 174 6.59 5.88 -1.41
N ILE A 175 7.58 5.10 -0.96
CA ILE A 175 8.77 4.73 -1.75
C ILE A 175 8.39 3.67 -2.80
N GLY A 176 7.47 2.78 -2.45
CA GLY A 176 6.89 1.76 -3.31
C GLY A 176 5.36 1.84 -3.32
N MET A 177 4.73 0.79 -3.82
CA MET A 177 3.28 0.70 -3.92
C MET A 177 2.63 0.76 -2.53
N LYS A 178 1.51 1.49 -2.43
CA LYS A 178 0.65 1.54 -1.25
C LYS A 178 -0.75 1.13 -1.66
N VAL A 179 -1.30 0.11 -1.00
CA VAL A 179 -2.67 -0.36 -1.24
C VAL A 179 -3.37 -0.50 0.08
N THR A 180 -4.53 0.15 0.25
CA THR A 180 -5.41 -0.08 1.39
C THR A 180 -6.45 -1.16 1.08
N THR A 181 -7.16 -1.64 2.11
CA THR A 181 -8.26 -2.58 1.93
C THR A 181 -9.35 -2.01 1.01
N LYS A 182 -9.63 -0.71 1.08
CA LYS A 182 -10.53 -0.02 0.15
C LYS A 182 -10.01 -0.11 -1.28
N ASP A 183 -8.75 0.22 -1.50
CA ASP A 183 -8.15 0.23 -2.84
C ASP A 183 -8.16 -1.18 -3.43
N LEU A 184 -7.84 -2.20 -2.62
CA LEU A 184 -7.91 -3.61 -3.01
C LEU A 184 -9.33 -4.05 -3.39
N LEU A 185 -10.35 -3.63 -2.63
CA LEU A 185 -11.75 -3.90 -2.99
C LEU A 185 -12.13 -3.24 -4.33
N GLN A 186 -11.63 -2.04 -4.59
CA GLN A 186 -11.86 -1.34 -5.86
C GLN A 186 -11.13 -2.03 -7.02
N GLN A 187 -9.87 -2.44 -6.84
CA GLN A 187 -9.12 -3.21 -7.83
C GLN A 187 -9.79 -4.56 -8.12
N LEU A 188 -10.25 -5.28 -7.10
CA LEU A 188 -10.99 -6.53 -7.29
C LEU A 188 -12.35 -6.31 -7.98
N ALA A 189 -12.94 -5.13 -7.89
CA ALA A 189 -14.18 -4.78 -8.59
C ALA A 189 -13.94 -4.17 -9.99
N SER A 190 -12.68 -3.88 -10.35
CA SER A 190 -12.30 -3.35 -11.66
C SER A 190 -12.60 -4.36 -12.76
N GLU A 191 -12.81 -3.82 -13.95
CA GLU A 191 -13.03 -4.59 -15.18
C GLU A 191 -11.75 -5.20 -15.73
N SER A 192 -10.59 -4.78 -15.21
CA SER A 192 -9.29 -5.34 -15.60
C SER A 192 -9.12 -6.80 -15.17
N GLY A 193 -9.87 -7.24 -14.15
CA GLY A 193 -9.73 -8.57 -13.55
C GLY A 193 -8.38 -8.80 -12.87
N ALA A 194 -7.52 -7.79 -12.80
CA ALA A 194 -6.16 -7.86 -12.27
C ALA A 194 -5.97 -6.89 -11.10
N THR A 195 -5.02 -7.23 -10.22
CA THR A 195 -4.79 -6.51 -8.97
C THR A 195 -3.32 -6.59 -8.62
N ALA A 196 -2.81 -5.56 -7.95
CA ALA A 196 -1.42 -5.48 -7.52
C ALA A 196 -1.36 -5.21 -6.00
N LEU A 197 -0.46 -5.91 -5.30
CA LEU A 197 -0.23 -5.69 -3.87
C LEU A 197 1.26 -5.44 -3.58
N PRO A 198 1.61 -4.50 -2.70
CA PRO A 198 2.98 -4.35 -2.25
C PRO A 198 3.44 -5.59 -1.52
N ARG A 199 4.68 -6.00 -1.77
CA ARG A 199 5.31 -7.12 -1.06
C ARG A 199 5.95 -6.60 0.22
N ILE A 200 5.76 -7.33 1.31
CA ILE A 200 6.48 -7.13 2.56
C ILE A 200 7.48 -8.27 2.75
N LEU A 201 8.74 -7.90 2.91
CA LEU A 201 9.89 -8.78 3.00
C LEU A 201 10.52 -8.67 4.39
N VAL A 202 11.23 -9.72 4.77
CA VAL A 202 12.05 -9.77 5.98
C VAL A 202 13.49 -9.84 5.55
N ASP A 203 14.24 -8.76 5.75
CA ASP A 203 15.68 -8.76 5.58
C ASP A 203 16.31 -9.20 6.90
N LYS A 204 17.22 -10.18 6.82
CA LYS A 204 17.97 -10.67 7.98
C LYS A 204 19.34 -10.03 7.97
N SER A 205 19.70 -9.37 9.06
CA SER A 205 21.01 -8.76 9.27
C SER A 205 21.57 -9.18 10.63
N ASP A 206 22.82 -8.78 10.91
CA ASP A 206 23.42 -8.98 12.23
C ASP A 206 22.68 -8.21 13.34
N SER A 207 21.90 -7.16 12.98
CA SER A 207 21.06 -6.38 13.90
C SER A 207 19.65 -6.96 14.12
N GLY A 208 19.33 -8.10 13.49
CA GLY A 208 18.06 -8.81 13.65
C GLY A 208 17.26 -8.91 12.35
N GLU A 209 15.94 -9.01 12.49
CA GLU A 209 14.99 -9.07 11.37
C GLU A 209 14.38 -7.68 11.14
N GLU A 210 14.53 -7.15 9.93
CA GLU A 210 13.97 -5.87 9.53
C GLU A 210 12.93 -6.03 8.43
N LEU A 211 11.86 -5.25 8.52
CA LEU A 211 10.82 -5.23 7.50
C LEU A 211 11.18 -4.30 6.37
N ARG A 212 10.95 -4.75 5.14
CA ARG A 212 11.10 -3.93 3.93
C ARG A 212 9.91 -4.10 3.01
N VAL A 213 9.36 -2.99 2.52
CA VAL A 213 8.35 -3.00 1.46
C VAL A 213 9.05 -2.84 0.12
N ASN A 214 9.08 -3.89 -0.70
CA ASN A 214 9.80 -3.87 -1.96
C ASN A 214 9.25 -4.86 -2.98
N GLY A 215 9.01 -4.39 -4.20
CA GLY A 215 8.38 -5.19 -5.24
C GLY A 215 6.87 -5.24 -5.13
N THR A 216 6.22 -5.97 -6.04
CA THR A 216 4.77 -6.06 -6.13
C THR A 216 4.34 -7.47 -6.52
N ALA A 217 3.33 -8.00 -5.85
CA ALA A 217 2.65 -9.24 -6.20
C ALA A 217 1.53 -8.94 -7.20
N VAL A 218 1.47 -9.70 -8.28
CA VAL A 218 0.51 -9.54 -9.37
C VAL A 218 -0.53 -10.64 -9.29
N PHE A 219 -1.78 -10.24 -9.31
CA PHE A 219 -2.94 -11.11 -9.25
C PHE A 219 -3.76 -10.98 -10.52
N LYS A 220 -4.27 -12.09 -11.03
CA LYS A 220 -5.26 -12.16 -12.12
C LYS A 220 -6.39 -13.07 -11.69
N HIS A 221 -7.63 -12.64 -11.94
CA HIS A 221 -8.84 -13.31 -11.46
C HIS A 221 -8.82 -13.62 -9.98
N ASN A 222 -8.32 -12.68 -9.17
CA ASN A 222 -8.13 -12.77 -7.70
C ASN A 222 -7.01 -13.70 -7.19
N GLN A 223 -6.28 -14.40 -8.05
CA GLN A 223 -5.23 -15.35 -7.67
C GLN A 223 -3.86 -14.79 -7.97
N LEU A 224 -2.87 -15.09 -7.12
CA LEU A 224 -1.47 -14.74 -7.38
C LEU A 224 -0.97 -15.48 -8.63
N ILE A 225 -0.44 -14.73 -9.60
CA ILE A 225 0.14 -15.31 -10.82
C ILE A 225 1.63 -15.02 -10.98
N GLY A 226 2.15 -13.99 -10.29
CA GLY A 226 3.52 -13.56 -10.46
C GLY A 226 3.91 -12.46 -9.50
N GLN A 227 5.17 -12.06 -9.58
CA GLN A 227 5.74 -11.00 -8.76
C GLN A 227 6.72 -10.20 -9.60
N ILE A 228 6.82 -8.90 -9.33
CA ILE A 228 7.76 -7.99 -9.95
C ILE A 228 8.66 -7.34 -8.89
N ASP A 229 9.88 -7.02 -9.27
CA ASP A 229 10.87 -6.38 -8.40
C ASP A 229 10.64 -4.86 -8.25
N ASP A 230 11.51 -4.17 -7.50
CA ASP A 230 11.45 -2.71 -7.34
C ASP A 230 11.51 -1.95 -8.68
N ALA A 231 12.36 -2.41 -9.60
CA ALA A 231 12.62 -1.68 -10.83
C ALA A 231 11.39 -1.64 -11.73
N LEU A 232 10.70 -2.78 -11.83
CA LEU A 232 9.43 -2.94 -12.52
C LEU A 232 8.27 -2.30 -11.75
N THR A 233 8.25 -2.43 -10.41
CA THR A 233 7.24 -1.78 -9.55
C THR A 233 7.23 -0.27 -9.77
N ARG A 234 8.40 0.39 -9.82
CA ARG A 234 8.45 1.82 -10.14
C ARG A 234 7.90 2.12 -11.52
N GLY A 235 8.21 1.27 -12.51
CA GLY A 235 7.62 1.34 -13.85
C GLY A 235 6.10 1.33 -13.81
N LEU A 236 5.51 0.41 -13.03
CA LEU A 236 4.07 0.32 -12.81
C LEU A 236 3.51 1.62 -12.19
N LEU A 237 4.12 2.11 -11.12
CA LEU A 237 3.70 3.35 -10.45
C LEU A 237 3.75 4.59 -11.35
N TRP A 238 4.69 4.65 -12.30
CA TRP A 238 4.68 5.70 -13.32
C TRP A 238 3.46 5.58 -14.24
N VAL A 239 3.07 4.37 -14.64
CA VAL A 239 1.93 4.15 -15.55
C VAL A 239 0.59 4.41 -14.85
N THR A 240 0.46 4.01 -13.58
CA THR A 240 -0.78 4.17 -12.79
C THR A 240 -0.95 5.55 -12.16
N ASP A 241 0.01 6.47 -12.39
CA ASP A 241 0.05 7.80 -11.78
C ASP A 241 0.16 7.79 -10.24
N GLU A 242 0.84 6.78 -9.69
CA GLU A 242 0.98 6.55 -8.24
C GLU A 242 2.40 6.78 -7.73
N ILE A 243 3.33 7.20 -8.60
CA ILE A 243 4.71 7.49 -8.22
C ILE A 243 4.81 8.86 -7.52
N GLU A 244 5.04 8.83 -6.21
CA GLU A 244 5.22 10.06 -5.42
C GLU A 244 6.68 10.36 -5.09
N THR A 245 7.46 9.34 -4.76
CA THR A 245 8.88 9.49 -4.40
C THR A 245 9.78 8.60 -5.26
N ALA A 246 10.76 9.20 -5.91
CA ALA A 246 11.79 8.47 -6.63
C ALA A 246 13.11 9.23 -6.62
N SER A 247 14.21 8.46 -6.63
CA SER A 247 15.52 8.95 -7.02
C SER A 247 15.99 8.21 -8.27
N VAL A 248 16.69 8.93 -9.13
CA VAL A 248 17.31 8.36 -10.34
C VAL A 248 18.74 8.84 -10.38
N THR A 249 19.68 7.91 -10.37
CA THR A 249 21.10 8.21 -10.57
C THR A 249 21.49 7.86 -11.99
N LEU A 250 22.13 8.80 -12.69
CA LEU A 250 22.61 8.64 -14.06
C LEU A 250 24.11 8.91 -14.13
N GLN A 251 24.79 8.13 -14.96
CA GLN A 251 26.12 8.46 -15.46
C GLN A 251 25.93 9.22 -16.79
N PRO A 252 26.27 10.52 -16.86
CA PRO A 252 26.19 11.27 -18.11
C PRO A 252 27.14 10.68 -19.16
N LYS A 253 26.73 10.61 -20.42
CA LYS A 253 27.57 10.07 -21.51
C LYS A 253 28.97 10.69 -21.63
N ASP A 254 29.08 11.97 -21.26
CA ASP A 254 30.30 12.77 -21.41
C ASP A 254 31.10 12.83 -20.09
N ALA A 255 30.74 12.05 -19.06
CA ALA A 255 31.39 12.02 -17.75
C ALA A 255 31.53 10.58 -17.21
N LYS A 256 32.49 10.37 -16.30
CA LYS A 256 32.70 9.08 -15.64
C LYS A 256 31.91 8.94 -14.33
N ASP A 257 31.65 10.05 -13.66
CA ASP A 257 30.97 10.08 -12.36
C ASP A 257 29.46 10.26 -12.52
N TYR A 258 28.73 10.32 -11.41
CA TYR A 258 27.27 10.26 -11.40
C TYR A 258 26.60 11.59 -11.07
N ILE A 259 25.34 11.70 -11.49
CA ILE A 259 24.41 12.76 -11.10
C ILE A 259 23.14 12.09 -10.58
N SER A 260 22.73 12.47 -9.36
CA SER A 260 21.50 11.97 -8.74
C SER A 260 20.38 13.01 -8.83
N PHE A 261 19.21 12.55 -9.24
CA PHE A 261 17.99 13.33 -9.39
C PHE A 261 16.96 12.85 -8.38
N LYS A 262 16.17 13.78 -7.84
CA LYS A 262 15.01 13.50 -7.00
C LYS A 262 13.74 13.96 -7.71
N LEU A 263 12.75 13.07 -7.79
CA LEU A 263 11.43 13.39 -8.31
C LEU A 263 10.76 14.44 -7.41
N LEU A 264 10.25 15.50 -8.03
CA LEU A 264 9.41 16.50 -7.36
C LEU A 264 7.92 16.20 -7.53
N ARG A 265 7.53 15.89 -8.77
CA ARG A 265 6.16 15.53 -9.14
C ARG A 265 6.14 14.83 -10.49
N SER A 266 5.22 13.89 -10.64
CA SER A 266 4.90 13.25 -11.91
C SER A 266 3.39 13.31 -12.12
N SER A 267 2.97 13.29 -13.37
CA SER A 267 1.57 13.09 -13.75
C SER A 267 1.50 12.22 -15.01
N THR A 268 0.61 11.25 -15.01
CA THR A 268 0.41 10.32 -16.14
C THR A 268 -1.03 10.34 -16.63
N GLU A 269 -1.18 10.38 -17.96
CA GLU A 269 -2.48 10.25 -18.63
C GLU A 269 -2.48 9.01 -19.54
N LEU A 270 -3.49 8.16 -19.34
CA LEU A 270 -3.79 7.03 -20.23
C LEU A 270 -4.82 7.44 -21.29
N ILE A 271 -4.41 7.44 -22.56
CA ILE A 271 -5.22 7.89 -23.69
C ILE A 271 -5.56 6.70 -24.60
N PRO A 272 -6.70 6.02 -24.37
CA PRO A 272 -7.12 4.91 -25.21
C PRO A 272 -7.63 5.38 -26.58
N THR A 273 -7.34 4.61 -27.62
CA THR A 273 -7.79 4.86 -29.00
C THR A 273 -8.22 3.57 -29.66
N ILE A 274 -9.39 3.56 -30.30
CA ILE A 274 -9.85 2.47 -31.16
C ILE A 274 -10.02 3.03 -32.57
N LYS A 275 -9.24 2.54 -33.54
CA LYS A 275 -9.33 2.93 -34.96
C LYS A 275 -9.30 1.68 -35.84
N ASN A 276 -10.30 1.52 -36.71
CA ASN A 276 -10.42 0.38 -37.62
C ASN A 276 -10.27 -0.98 -36.90
N GLY A 277 -10.86 -1.12 -35.71
CA GLY A 277 -10.76 -2.33 -34.89
C GLY A 277 -9.43 -2.51 -34.14
N LYS A 278 -8.43 -1.66 -34.35
CA LYS A 278 -7.15 -1.70 -33.63
C LYS A 278 -7.23 -0.90 -32.34
N TRP A 279 -6.87 -1.53 -31.23
CA TRP A 279 -6.83 -0.95 -29.90
C TRP A 279 -5.41 -0.47 -29.61
N LYS A 280 -5.30 0.78 -29.13
CA LYS A 280 -4.02 1.41 -28.84
C LYS A 280 -4.12 2.21 -27.56
N MET A 281 -3.12 2.06 -26.71
CA MET A 281 -2.95 2.90 -25.52
C MET A 281 -1.81 3.89 -25.75
N THR A 282 -2.03 5.18 -25.49
CA THR A 282 -0.95 6.17 -25.40
C THR A 282 -0.77 6.59 -23.95
N ILE A 283 0.40 6.33 -23.38
CA ILE A 283 0.78 6.73 -22.03
C ILE A 283 1.55 8.04 -22.15
N THR A 284 1.03 9.12 -21.58
CA THR A 284 1.69 10.43 -21.58
C THR A 284 2.12 10.79 -20.18
N ILE A 285 3.42 11.02 -19.98
CA ILE A 285 4.02 11.27 -18.67
C ILE A 285 4.71 12.62 -18.69
N THR A 286 4.40 13.43 -17.69
CA THR A 286 5.14 14.67 -17.38
C THR A 286 5.81 14.47 -16.03
N SER A 287 7.13 14.66 -15.97
CA SER A 287 7.92 14.53 -14.74
C SER A 287 8.73 15.78 -14.50
N GLU A 288 8.81 16.21 -13.24
CA GLU A 288 9.68 17.28 -12.80
C GLU A 288 10.62 16.77 -11.73
N ASP A 289 11.91 17.06 -11.91
CA ASP A 289 12.99 16.51 -11.10
C ASP A 289 13.96 17.63 -10.67
N ASP A 290 14.57 17.46 -9.50
CA ASP A 290 15.66 18.32 -8.99
C ASP A 290 16.98 17.53 -9.01
N VAL A 291 18.09 18.21 -9.38
CA VAL A 291 19.43 17.69 -9.15
C VAL A 291 19.74 17.81 -7.66
N VAL A 292 20.08 16.69 -7.02
CA VAL A 292 20.43 16.65 -5.59
C VAL A 292 21.90 16.35 -5.35
N GLU A 293 22.59 15.78 -6.35
CA GLU A 293 24.00 15.42 -6.26
C GLU A 293 24.64 15.47 -7.66
N ASN A 294 25.85 16.01 -7.74
CA ASN A 294 26.64 16.08 -8.96
C ASN A 294 28.11 15.81 -8.62
N GLU A 295 28.57 14.59 -8.91
CA GLU A 295 29.97 14.19 -8.73
C GLU A 295 30.85 14.59 -9.93
N THR A 296 30.24 15.09 -11.00
CA THR A 296 30.94 15.45 -12.23
C THR A 296 31.41 16.91 -12.21
N LYS A 297 32.23 17.28 -13.20
CA LYS A 297 32.60 18.68 -13.46
C LYS A 297 31.58 19.44 -14.34
N LEU A 298 30.44 18.82 -14.68
CA LEU A 298 29.44 19.44 -15.55
C LEU A 298 28.74 20.60 -14.82
N ASP A 299 28.57 21.73 -15.53
CA ASP A 299 27.83 22.88 -15.01
C ASP A 299 26.31 22.66 -15.19
N MET A 300 25.60 22.52 -14.07
CA MET A 300 24.15 22.35 -14.08
C MET A 300 23.39 23.62 -14.47
N MET A 301 24.07 24.76 -14.63
CA MET A 301 23.48 25.99 -15.16
C MET A 301 23.51 26.05 -16.70
N ASP A 302 24.26 25.18 -17.39
CA ASP A 302 24.29 25.15 -18.86
C ASP A 302 23.02 24.48 -19.43
N PRO A 303 22.17 25.20 -20.18
CA PRO A 303 20.96 24.65 -20.78
C PRO A 303 21.21 23.45 -21.70
N LYS A 304 22.37 23.38 -22.36
CA LYS A 304 22.72 22.26 -23.23
C LYS A 304 23.00 20.99 -22.43
N ILE A 305 23.65 21.12 -21.27
CA ILE A 305 23.89 20.01 -20.34
C ILE A 305 22.55 19.52 -19.79
N ILE A 306 21.69 20.43 -19.33
CA ILE A 306 20.35 20.11 -18.83
C ILE A 306 19.49 19.40 -19.89
N ASP A 307 19.47 19.88 -21.13
CA ASP A 307 18.72 19.22 -22.22
C ASP A 307 19.23 17.78 -22.47
N LYS A 308 20.55 17.57 -22.46
CA LYS A 308 21.13 16.22 -22.57
C LYS A 308 20.71 15.32 -21.41
N LEU A 309 20.71 15.81 -20.17
CA LEU A 309 20.31 15.06 -18.98
C LEU A 309 18.81 14.73 -19.01
N GLN A 310 17.95 15.69 -19.36
CA GLN A 310 16.51 15.45 -19.55
C GLN A 310 16.26 14.37 -20.61
N LYS A 311 16.97 14.38 -21.74
CA LYS A 311 16.86 13.32 -22.76
C LYS A 311 17.27 11.95 -22.22
N GLN A 312 18.31 11.88 -21.38
CA GLN A 312 18.73 10.64 -20.73
C GLN A 312 17.71 10.14 -19.70
N LEU A 313 17.16 11.03 -18.86
CA LEU A 313 16.09 10.72 -17.91
C LEU A 313 14.84 10.21 -18.63
N ASN A 314 14.40 10.91 -19.69
CA ASN A 314 13.29 10.48 -20.53
C ASN A 314 13.51 9.05 -21.07
N LYS A 315 14.73 8.76 -21.57
CA LYS A 315 15.06 7.41 -22.05
C LYS A 315 15.02 6.37 -20.91
N ARG A 316 15.48 6.73 -19.71
CA ARG A 316 15.48 5.84 -18.54
C ARG A 316 14.06 5.51 -18.08
N ILE A 317 13.19 6.50 -17.98
CA ILE A 317 11.77 6.32 -17.61
C ILE A 317 11.06 5.47 -18.66
N ARG A 318 11.19 5.82 -19.96
CA ARG A 318 10.61 5.01 -21.05
C ARG A 318 11.09 3.57 -21.04
N LYS A 319 12.38 3.33 -20.75
CA LYS A 319 12.92 1.96 -20.63
C LYS A 319 12.26 1.20 -19.48
N ARG A 320 12.11 1.81 -18.30
CA ARG A 320 11.46 1.16 -17.14
C ARG A 320 10.00 0.81 -17.42
N ILE A 321 9.25 1.73 -18.04
CA ILE A 321 7.86 1.48 -18.43
C ILE A 321 7.77 0.36 -19.45
N LYS A 322 8.65 0.37 -20.46
CA LYS A 322 8.71 -0.72 -21.43
C LYS A 322 8.98 -2.06 -20.75
N MET A 323 9.93 -2.13 -19.81
CA MET A 323 10.23 -3.36 -19.10
C MET A 323 9.01 -3.92 -18.34
N VAL A 324 8.24 -3.08 -17.66
CA VAL A 324 7.04 -3.56 -16.94
C VAL A 324 5.89 -3.92 -17.89
N LEU A 325 5.75 -3.25 -19.04
CA LEU A 325 4.80 -3.66 -20.06
C LEU A 325 5.19 -5.03 -20.65
N ASP A 326 6.46 -5.21 -21.01
CA ASP A 326 6.96 -6.48 -21.54
C ASP A 326 6.73 -7.62 -20.51
N ASP A 327 7.06 -7.42 -19.23
CA ASP A 327 6.88 -8.47 -18.21
C ASP A 327 5.42 -8.72 -17.81
N VAL A 328 4.62 -7.66 -17.64
CA VAL A 328 3.27 -7.78 -17.03
C VAL A 328 2.16 -7.79 -18.07
N GLN A 329 2.24 -6.98 -19.13
CA GLN A 329 1.27 -7.02 -20.21
C GLN A 329 1.50 -8.24 -21.12
N GLU A 330 2.73 -8.46 -21.59
CA GLU A 330 3.01 -9.57 -22.52
C GLU A 330 3.31 -10.89 -21.76
N GLY A 331 4.06 -10.84 -20.66
CA GLY A 331 4.48 -12.04 -19.93
C GLY A 331 3.43 -12.61 -18.95
N MET A 332 2.74 -11.75 -18.21
CA MET A 332 1.73 -12.17 -17.20
C MET A 332 0.29 -11.98 -17.68
N GLU A 333 0.09 -11.24 -18.76
CA GLU A 333 -1.22 -10.94 -19.34
C GLU A 333 -2.21 -10.35 -18.31
N ALA A 334 -1.71 -9.54 -17.37
CA ALA A 334 -2.52 -8.99 -16.28
C ALA A 334 -2.59 -7.47 -16.35
N ASP A 335 -3.81 -6.94 -16.52
CA ASP A 335 -4.04 -5.50 -16.63
C ASP A 335 -4.04 -4.79 -15.27
N VAL A 336 -2.88 -4.79 -14.61
CA VAL A 336 -2.64 -4.01 -13.39
C VAL A 336 -2.45 -2.51 -13.67
N PHE A 337 -2.47 -2.10 -14.94
CA PHE A 337 -2.29 -0.71 -15.38
C PHE A 337 -3.63 0.05 -15.47
N GLY A 338 -4.77 -0.65 -15.52
CA GLY A 338 -6.10 -0.05 -15.63
C GLY A 338 -6.50 0.32 -17.07
N PHE A 339 -6.00 -0.41 -18.07
CA PHE A 339 -6.34 -0.16 -19.47
C PHE A 339 -7.81 -0.46 -19.76
N ALA A 340 -8.36 -1.54 -19.19
CA ALA A 340 -9.78 -1.90 -19.27
C ALA A 340 -10.66 -0.72 -18.88
N ASP A 341 -10.47 -0.21 -17.67
CA ASP A 341 -11.23 0.90 -17.11
C ASP A 341 -11.10 2.17 -17.97
N ALA A 342 -9.91 2.42 -18.54
CA ALA A 342 -9.69 3.53 -19.45
C ALA A 342 -10.47 3.37 -20.77
N PHE A 343 -10.44 2.17 -21.38
CA PHE A 343 -11.18 1.88 -22.60
C PHE A 343 -12.69 1.90 -22.38
N HIS A 344 -13.19 1.30 -21.29
CA HIS A 344 -14.60 1.34 -20.95
C HIS A 344 -15.09 2.77 -20.80
N ARG A 345 -14.37 3.59 -20.02
CA ARG A 345 -14.73 5.00 -19.79
C ARG A 345 -14.85 5.80 -21.08
N LYS A 346 -14.02 5.52 -22.10
CA LYS A 346 -14.01 6.27 -23.37
C LYS A 346 -14.88 5.64 -24.47
N TYR A 347 -15.00 4.31 -24.50
CA TYR A 347 -15.66 3.55 -25.58
C TYR A 347 -16.61 2.47 -25.04
N PRO A 348 -17.65 2.83 -24.27
CA PRO A 348 -18.46 1.83 -23.54
C PRO A 348 -19.19 0.83 -24.45
N LYS A 349 -19.60 1.25 -25.65
CA LYS A 349 -20.27 0.35 -26.61
C LYS A 349 -19.31 -0.69 -27.22
N GLN A 350 -18.07 -0.30 -27.46
CA GLN A 350 -17.03 -1.18 -27.97
C GLN A 350 -16.54 -2.11 -26.87
N TRP A 351 -16.35 -1.56 -25.67
CA TRP A 351 -16.02 -2.31 -24.47
C TRP A 351 -17.00 -3.43 -24.20
N LYS A 352 -18.31 -3.16 -24.22
CA LYS A 352 -19.34 -4.19 -23.99
C LYS A 352 -19.27 -5.39 -24.94
N LYS A 353 -18.64 -5.24 -26.12
CA LYS A 353 -18.45 -6.33 -27.09
C LYS A 353 -17.14 -7.10 -26.88
N ALA A 354 -16.21 -6.53 -26.14
CA ALA A 354 -14.85 -7.03 -25.95
C ALA A 354 -14.54 -7.47 -24.51
N GLU A 355 -15.34 -7.03 -23.51
CA GLU A 355 -15.11 -7.29 -22.08
C GLU A 355 -14.92 -8.77 -21.76
N ASP A 356 -15.72 -9.66 -22.37
CA ASP A 356 -15.62 -11.11 -22.16
C ASP A 356 -14.31 -11.73 -22.71
N LYS A 357 -13.59 -11.00 -23.57
CA LYS A 357 -12.34 -11.40 -24.21
C LYS A 357 -11.20 -10.44 -23.86
N TRP A 358 -11.33 -9.71 -22.76
CA TRP A 358 -10.33 -8.72 -22.37
C TRP A 358 -8.96 -9.34 -22.16
N ASP A 359 -8.92 -10.51 -21.51
CA ASP A 359 -7.68 -11.26 -21.28
C ASP A 359 -6.93 -11.62 -22.58
N GLU A 360 -7.65 -11.88 -23.67
CA GLU A 360 -7.07 -12.14 -24.99
C GLU A 360 -6.67 -10.84 -25.71
N THR A 361 -7.40 -9.76 -25.45
CA THR A 361 -7.22 -8.47 -26.15
C THR A 361 -6.07 -7.67 -25.55
N PHE A 362 -5.95 -7.67 -24.21
CA PHE A 362 -5.03 -6.82 -23.47
C PHE A 362 -3.55 -7.01 -23.86
N PRO A 363 -3.02 -8.24 -23.99
CA PRO A 363 -1.61 -8.44 -24.38
C PRO A 363 -1.29 -7.84 -25.74
N GLU A 364 -2.25 -7.86 -26.68
CA GLU A 364 -2.09 -7.40 -28.06
C GLU A 364 -2.23 -5.88 -28.24
N ILE A 365 -2.52 -5.12 -27.17
CA ILE A 365 -2.70 -3.67 -27.25
C ILE A 365 -1.38 -2.99 -27.56
N GLU A 366 -1.34 -2.24 -28.67
CA GLU A 366 -0.19 -1.41 -29.01
C GLU A 366 -0.05 -0.27 -27.98
N VAL A 367 1.12 -0.18 -27.33
CA VAL A 367 1.40 0.89 -26.37
C VAL A 367 2.41 1.89 -26.92
N ALA A 368 2.01 3.16 -26.98
CA ALA A 368 2.89 4.27 -27.31
C ALA A 368 3.23 5.07 -26.05
N ILE A 369 4.51 5.20 -25.73
CA ILE A 369 4.99 5.92 -24.54
C ILE A 369 5.50 7.30 -24.94
N LYS A 370 4.88 8.35 -24.41
CA LYS A 370 5.35 9.74 -24.48
C LYS A 370 5.76 10.17 -23.09
N SER A 371 6.97 10.68 -22.95
CA SER A 371 7.48 11.19 -21.68
C SER A 371 8.19 12.51 -21.94
N ASP A 372 7.89 13.49 -21.10
CA ASP A 372 8.56 14.79 -21.01
C ASP A 372 9.03 15.04 -19.57
N VAL A 373 10.33 14.85 -19.36
CA VAL A 373 11.03 15.17 -18.11
C VAL A 373 11.59 16.59 -18.16
N LYS A 374 11.35 17.37 -17.10
CA LYS A 374 11.96 18.69 -16.86
C LYS A 374 12.81 18.68 -15.60
N ILE A 375 14.06 19.11 -15.72
CA ILE A 375 14.90 19.41 -14.55
C ILE A 375 14.58 20.84 -14.13
N ARG A 376 14.06 21.03 -12.91
CA ARG A 376 13.61 22.33 -12.43
C ARG A 376 14.71 23.09 -11.71
N ARG A 377 15.49 22.41 -10.87
CA ARG A 377 16.57 23.04 -10.12
C ARG A 377 17.88 22.27 -10.29
N PRO A 378 18.99 22.99 -10.54
CA PRO A 378 20.33 22.41 -10.62
C PRO A 378 20.95 22.12 -9.23
N GLY A 379 20.22 22.38 -8.14
CA GLY A 379 20.74 22.43 -6.77
C GLY A 379 20.96 23.87 -6.31
N ARG A 380 21.65 24.06 -5.16
CA ARG A 380 21.98 25.41 -4.63
C ARG A 380 23.17 26.06 -5.36
N SER A 381 23.85 25.32 -6.22
CA SER A 381 25.04 25.73 -6.97
C SER A 381 25.14 24.96 -8.30
N GLY A 382 25.73 25.56 -9.34
CA GLY A 382 25.88 24.93 -10.65
C GLY A 382 26.98 23.86 -10.75
N GLY A 383 28.14 24.11 -10.13
CA GLY A 383 29.28 23.19 -10.10
C GLY A 383 29.52 22.55 -8.72
N PRO A 384 30.39 21.52 -8.64
CA PRO A 384 30.71 20.84 -7.39
C PRO A 384 31.31 21.82 -6.36
N GLN A 385 30.82 21.75 -5.13
CA GLN A 385 31.25 22.62 -4.03
C GLN A 385 32.48 22.03 -3.33
N GLY A 386 33.40 22.88 -2.86
CA GLY A 386 34.62 22.45 -2.17
C GLY A 386 35.73 21.92 -3.10
N VAL A 387 35.53 21.95 -4.42
CA VAL A 387 36.59 21.65 -5.40
C VAL A 387 37.28 22.96 -5.78
N PRO A 388 38.62 23.08 -5.66
CA PRO A 388 39.34 24.23 -6.18
C PRO A 388 39.00 24.42 -7.66
N GLN A 389 38.56 25.62 -8.05
CA GLN A 389 38.48 25.94 -9.47
C GLN A 389 39.90 25.96 -9.99
N ASP A 390 40.28 24.96 -10.80
CA ASP A 390 41.46 25.06 -11.62
C ASP A 390 41.27 26.30 -12.48
N LYS A 391 41.97 27.38 -12.13
CA LYS A 391 42.21 28.49 -13.04
C LYS A 391 43.06 27.89 -14.15
N GLU A 392 42.43 27.32 -15.17
CA GLU A 392 43.10 27.15 -16.44
C GLU A 392 43.66 28.52 -16.81
N ALA A 393 44.98 28.57 -16.86
CA ALA A 393 45.73 29.74 -17.25
C ALA A 393 45.18 30.20 -18.60
N THR A 394 44.56 31.37 -18.60
CA THR A 394 44.53 32.23 -19.78
C THR A 394 45.97 32.41 -20.26
N GLU A 395 46.29 31.79 -21.40
CA GLU A 395 47.17 32.41 -22.39
C GLU A 395 46.31 32.97 -23.53
#